data_AF-A0A7S2DFB0-F1
#
_entry.id   AF-A0A7S2DFB0-F1
#
_cell.length_a   1.000
_cell.length_b   1.000
_cell.length_c   1.000
_cell.angle_alpha   90.00
_cell.angle_beta   90.00
_cell.angle_gamma   90.00
#
_symmetry.space_group_name_H-M   'P 1'
#
loop_
_entity.id
_entity.type
_entity.pdbx_description
1 polymer ?
#
loop_
_entity_poly.entity_id
_entity_poly.type
_entity_poly.pdbx_seq_one_letter_code
_entity_poly.pdbx_strand_id
1 'polypeptide(L)'
;QSVSQSAPFAGVSVSLNIFDKTSTRLPEAMFLTSIPIGSGDDGAVWSMDVLGSSVDPLDVAEGASRGLHAVTGGVSLTDPSGSVLEWASLDAGIVRWSEPLPFPTPLHAQPDLSKGVSYLL
;
A
#
# COMPACT_ATOMS: atom_id res chain seq x y z
N GLN A 1 -29.15 -2.92 18.32
CA GLN A 1 -28.16 -1.85 18.53
C GLN A 1 -27.35 -1.71 17.25
N SER A 2 -27.15 -0.46 16.83
CA SER A 2 -26.40 0.06 15.66
C SER A 2 -26.37 -0.76 14.37
N VAL A 3 -27.26 -0.42 13.43
CA VAL A 3 -27.03 -0.67 12.00
C VAL A 3 -25.98 0.34 11.54
N SER A 4 -24.76 -0.14 11.26
CA SER A 4 -23.75 0.65 10.54
C SER A 4 -24.25 0.85 9.11
N GLN A 5 -24.70 2.06 8.81
CA GLN A 5 -25.10 2.45 7.47
C GLN A 5 -23.82 2.80 6.70
N SER A 6 -23.31 1.86 5.91
CA SER A 6 -22.26 2.11 4.92
C SER A 6 -22.78 3.13 3.91
N ALA A 7 -22.14 4.29 3.82
CA ALA A 7 -22.32 5.20 2.69
C ALA A 7 -22.01 4.45 1.37
N PRO A 8 -22.60 4.84 0.23
CA PRO A 8 -22.26 4.26 -1.05
C PRO A 8 -20.81 4.64 -1.38
N PHE A 9 -19.88 3.70 -1.23
CA PHE A 9 -18.52 3.88 -1.72
C PHE A 9 -18.56 3.80 -3.26
N ALA A 10 -18.08 4.84 -3.93
CA ALA A 10 -17.76 4.74 -5.35
C ALA A 10 -16.47 3.93 -5.47
N GLY A 11 -16.60 2.60 -5.60
CA GLY A 11 -15.47 1.69 -5.74
C GLY A 11 -15.03 1.53 -7.19
N VAL A 12 -13.73 1.40 -7.40
CA VAL A 12 -13.15 0.97 -8.68
C VAL A 12 -12.50 -0.39 -8.45
N SER A 13 -12.84 -1.38 -9.28
CA SER A 13 -12.17 -2.69 -9.28
C SER A 13 -11.20 -2.75 -10.44
N VAL A 14 -9.97 -3.20 -10.18
CA VAL A 14 -8.90 -3.32 -11.16
C VAL A 14 -8.49 -4.78 -11.23
N SER A 15 -8.40 -5.34 -12.44
CA SER A 15 -7.93 -6.70 -12.67
C SER A 15 -6.78 -6.68 -13.67
N LEU A 16 -5.61 -7.14 -13.24
CA LEU A 16 -4.42 -7.23 -14.07
C LEU A 16 -4.19 -8.69 -14.48
N ASN A 17 -4.15 -8.93 -15.78
CA ASN A 17 -3.88 -10.26 -16.35
C ASN A 17 -2.62 -10.18 -17.21
N ILE A 18 -1.67 -11.08 -16.98
CA ILE A 18 -0.40 -11.14 -17.71
C ILE A 18 -0.37 -12.45 -18.51
N PHE A 19 -0.25 -12.34 -19.83
CA PHE A 19 -0.20 -13.47 -20.75
C PHE A 19 1.18 -13.57 -21.40
N ASP A 20 1.55 -14.77 -21.86
CA ASP A 20 2.76 -15.02 -22.64
C ASP A 20 4.08 -14.50 -22.00
N LYS A 21 4.15 -14.47 -20.65
CA LYS A 21 5.36 -14.09 -19.94
C LYS A 21 6.50 -15.04 -20.29
N THR A 22 7.62 -14.48 -20.74
CA THR A 22 8.82 -15.24 -21.06
C THR A 22 9.32 -15.96 -19.82
N SER A 23 9.66 -17.25 -19.94
CA SER A 23 10.27 -18.00 -18.85
C SER A 23 11.71 -17.50 -18.62
N THR A 24 11.93 -16.80 -17.51
CA THR A 24 13.25 -16.35 -17.09
C THR A 24 13.72 -17.18 -15.88
N ARG A 25 15.04 -17.38 -15.75
CA ARG A 25 15.64 -18.15 -14.63
C ARG A 25 15.82 -17.33 -13.36
N LEU A 26 15.57 -16.02 -13.42
CA LEU A 26 15.65 -15.11 -12.28
C LEU A 26 14.24 -14.68 -11.88
N PRO A 27 13.92 -14.63 -10.58
CA PRO A 27 12.64 -14.11 -10.12
C PRO A 27 12.54 -12.62 -10.47
N GLU A 28 11.52 -12.27 -11.24
CA GLU A 28 11.16 -10.88 -11.56
C GLU A 28 9.97 -10.48 -10.70
N ALA A 29 10.14 -9.42 -9.92
CA ALA A 29 9.04 -8.79 -9.21
C ALA A 29 8.30 -7.82 -10.12
N MET A 30 6.98 -7.87 -10.09
CA MET A 30 6.12 -6.86 -10.73
C MET A 30 5.39 -6.07 -9.65
N PHE A 31 5.13 -4.80 -9.94
CA PHE A 31 4.47 -3.92 -8.99
C PHE A 31 3.28 -3.22 -9.64
N LEU A 32 2.17 -3.15 -8.90
CA LEU A 32 1.06 -2.25 -9.20
C LEU A 32 1.09 -1.10 -8.20
N THR A 33 1.40 0.10 -8.69
CA THR A 33 1.54 1.30 -7.85
C THR A 33 0.29 2.16 -7.92
N SER A 34 -0.19 2.56 -6.75
CA SER A 34 -1.25 3.53 -6.58
C SER A 34 -0.67 4.82 -5.99
N ILE A 35 -0.83 5.93 -6.73
CA ILE A 35 -0.35 7.27 -6.35
C ILE A 35 -1.55 8.22 -6.32
N PRO A 36 -2.22 8.35 -5.17
CA PRO A 36 -3.34 9.26 -5.02
C PRO A 36 -2.87 10.70 -5.16
N ILE A 37 -3.70 11.55 -5.78
CA ILE A 37 -3.46 12.99 -5.82
C ILE A 37 -3.50 13.50 -4.37
N GLY A 38 -2.48 14.23 -3.95
CA GLY A 38 -2.35 14.76 -2.58
C GLY A 38 -1.81 13.76 -1.55
N SER A 39 -1.32 12.59 -1.96
CA SER A 39 -0.73 11.58 -1.06
C SER A 39 0.52 12.01 -0.30
N GLY A 40 1.17 13.10 -0.74
CA GLY A 40 2.32 13.70 -0.05
C GLY A 40 2.04 15.10 0.50
N ASP A 41 0.77 15.52 0.52
CA ASP A 41 0.40 16.84 1.05
C ASP A 41 0.47 16.83 2.59
N ASP A 42 0.80 17.99 3.17
CA ASP A 42 0.82 18.16 4.63
C ASP A 42 -0.57 17.86 5.21
N GLY A 43 -0.64 16.89 6.14
CA GLY A 43 -1.87 16.44 6.79
C GLY A 43 -2.54 15.22 6.14
N ALA A 44 -2.01 14.72 5.02
CA ALA A 44 -2.41 13.43 4.49
C ALA A 44 -1.82 12.30 5.36
N VAL A 45 -2.66 11.37 5.81
CA VAL A 45 -2.26 10.29 6.73
C VAL A 45 -2.47 8.94 6.07
N TRP A 46 -1.39 8.19 5.90
CA TRP A 46 -1.44 6.81 5.44
C TRP A 46 -1.58 5.84 6.61
N SER A 47 -2.28 4.75 6.37
CA SER A 47 -2.35 3.61 7.28
C SER A 47 -2.32 2.30 6.50
N MET A 48 -1.79 1.26 7.11
CA MET A 48 -1.77 -0.10 6.59
C MET A 48 -2.22 -1.09 7.66
N ASP A 49 -2.98 -2.11 7.24
CA ASP A 49 -3.38 -3.18 8.15
C ASP A 49 -2.30 -4.27 8.23
N VAL A 50 -1.57 -4.27 9.35
CA VAL A 50 -0.55 -5.27 9.66
C VAL A 50 -1.06 -6.15 10.79
N LEU A 51 -1.34 -7.42 10.48
CA LEU A 51 -1.82 -8.43 11.44
C LEU A 51 -3.11 -8.01 12.20
N GLY A 52 -4.02 -7.29 11.53
CA GLY A 52 -5.27 -6.81 12.12
C GLY A 52 -5.14 -5.49 12.87
N SER A 53 -3.98 -4.83 12.81
CA SER A 53 -3.71 -3.55 13.45
C SER A 53 -3.43 -2.47 12.41
N SER A 54 -4.05 -1.30 12.58
CA SER A 54 -3.78 -0.10 11.79
C SER A 54 -2.42 0.49 12.19
N VAL A 55 -1.46 0.50 11.26
CA VAL A 55 -0.09 0.99 11.49
C VAL A 55 0.22 2.12 10.51
N ASP A 56 0.81 3.21 11.01
CA ASP A 56 1.34 4.29 10.18
C ASP A 56 2.69 3.84 9.55
N PRO A 57 2.88 3.93 8.22
CA PRO A 57 4.15 3.57 7.58
C PRO A 57 5.36 4.38 8.05
N LEU A 58 5.16 5.56 8.66
CA LEU A 58 6.22 6.38 9.26
C LEU A 58 6.54 5.97 10.70
N ASP A 59 5.61 5.30 11.38
CA ASP A 59 5.77 4.77 12.75
C ASP A 59 6.25 3.31 12.73
N VAL A 60 7.37 3.08 12.02
CA VAL A 60 8.02 1.77 11.93
C VAL A 60 9.47 1.90 12.33
N ALA A 61 9.98 0.91 13.08
CA ALA A 61 11.39 0.85 13.49
C ALA A 61 12.36 0.98 12.30
N GLU A 62 13.47 1.67 12.53
CA GLU A 62 14.51 1.88 11.52
C GLU A 62 15.20 0.56 11.16
N GLY A 63 15.50 0.37 9.88
CA GLY A 63 16.24 -0.79 9.38
C GLY A 63 15.49 -2.13 9.44
N ALA A 64 14.30 -2.17 10.05
CA ALA A 64 13.38 -3.29 10.00
C ALA A 64 12.61 -3.30 8.66
N SER A 65 11.38 -3.80 8.65
CA SER A 65 10.50 -3.87 7.48
C SER A 65 9.94 -2.52 6.99
N ARG A 66 10.53 -1.38 7.37
CA ARG A 66 9.99 -0.02 7.10
C ARG A 66 9.58 0.21 5.64
N GLY A 67 10.32 -0.37 4.70
CA GLY A 67 9.98 -0.30 3.29
C GLY A 67 8.90 -1.28 2.83
N LEU A 68 8.96 -2.54 3.27
CA LEU A 68 8.19 -3.65 2.71
C LEU A 68 7.36 -4.31 3.81
N HIS A 69 6.03 -4.25 3.69
CA HIS A 69 5.10 -4.73 4.71
C HIS A 69 4.19 -5.82 4.19
N ALA A 70 3.92 -6.82 5.03
CA ALA A 70 2.84 -7.75 4.80
C ALA A 70 1.53 -7.14 5.32
N VAL A 71 0.56 -6.94 4.43
CA VAL A 71 -0.74 -6.37 4.75
C VAL A 71 -1.86 -7.39 4.57
N THR A 72 -2.84 -7.37 5.47
CA THR A 72 -3.97 -8.31 5.45
C THR A 72 -5.25 -7.68 4.91
N GLY A 73 -5.58 -6.47 5.37
CA GLY A 73 -6.76 -5.71 4.96
C GLY A 73 -6.49 -4.64 3.90
N GLY A 74 -5.22 -4.42 3.55
CA GLY A 74 -4.79 -3.41 2.58
C GLY A 74 -4.26 -2.14 3.26
N VAL A 75 -4.44 -1.00 2.59
CA VAL A 75 -3.94 0.31 3.01
C VAL A 75 -5.00 1.39 2.80
N SER A 76 -4.94 2.45 3.59
CA SER A 76 -5.83 3.59 3.49
C SER A 76 -5.07 4.91 3.53
N LEU A 77 -5.65 5.92 2.90
CA LEU A 77 -5.21 7.30 2.91
C LEU A 77 -6.35 8.16 3.42
N THR A 78 -6.10 8.91 4.49
CA THR A 78 -7.00 9.95 4.98
C THR A 78 -6.47 11.30 4.53
N ASP A 79 -7.27 12.06 3.78
CA ASP A 79 -6.89 13.40 3.35
C ASP A 79 -7.03 14.43 4.51
N PRO A 80 -6.49 15.65 4.37
CA PRO A 80 -6.63 16.69 5.39
C PRO A 80 -8.09 17.11 5.69
N SER A 81 -9.04 16.80 4.79
CA SER A 81 -10.47 17.04 5.00
C SER A 81 -11.17 15.92 5.78
N GLY A 82 -10.50 14.79 6.00
CA GLY A 82 -11.02 13.60 6.67
C GLY A 82 -11.68 12.59 5.72
N SER A 83 -11.58 12.77 4.40
CA SER A 83 -12.05 11.78 3.43
C SER A 83 -11.07 10.61 3.38
N VAL A 84 -11.61 9.39 3.33
CA VAL A 84 -10.81 8.16 3.36
C VAL A 84 -10.89 7.47 2.01
N LEU A 85 -9.72 7.09 1.48
CA LEU A 85 -9.57 6.25 0.30
C LEU A 85 -8.87 4.96 0.72
N GLU A 86 -9.43 3.82 0.33
CA GLU A 86 -8.92 2.50 0.72
C GLU A 86 -8.55 1.67 -0.50
N TRP A 87 -7.46 0.92 -0.40
CA TRP A 87 -7.05 -0.08 -1.37
C TRP A 87 -6.87 -1.41 -0.67
N ALA A 88 -7.50 -2.44 -1.22
CA ALA A 88 -7.28 -3.82 -0.81
C ALA A 88 -6.94 -4.65 -2.04
N SER A 89 -6.03 -5.60 -1.87
CA SER A 89 -5.74 -6.61 -2.89
C SER A 89 -6.16 -7.97 -2.36
N LEU A 90 -6.82 -8.77 -3.20
CA LEU A 90 -7.20 -10.14 -2.89
C LEU A 90 -6.01 -11.11 -3.05
N ASP A 91 -5.06 -10.75 -3.91
CA ASP A 91 -3.99 -11.65 -4.37
C ASP A 91 -2.59 -11.18 -3.93
N ALA A 92 -2.42 -9.90 -3.57
CA ALA A 92 -1.14 -9.31 -3.19
C ALA A 92 -1.14 -8.86 -1.72
N GLY A 93 -0.56 -9.69 -0.86
CA GLY A 93 -0.43 -9.41 0.58
C GLY A 93 0.83 -8.61 0.96
N ILE A 94 1.64 -8.15 0.00
CA ILE A 94 2.88 -7.40 0.26
C ILE A 94 2.80 -6.04 -0.41
N VAL A 95 3.07 -4.99 0.38
CA VAL A 95 3.16 -3.60 -0.09
C VAL A 95 4.55 -3.04 0.12
N ARG A 96 4.96 -2.16 -0.79
CA ARG A 96 6.20 -1.39 -0.74
C ARG A 96 5.86 0.09 -0.76
N TRP A 97 6.37 0.83 0.22
CA TRP A 97 6.35 2.30 0.22
C TRP A 97 7.51 2.86 -0.59
N SER A 98 7.44 4.11 -1.03
CA SER A 98 8.50 4.75 -1.84
C SER A 98 8.69 4.08 -3.21
N GLU A 99 9.95 3.98 -3.68
CA GLU A 99 10.25 3.37 -4.97
C GLU A 99 10.05 1.84 -4.94
N PRO A 100 9.48 1.23 -5.99
CA PRO A 100 9.33 -0.21 -6.09
C PRO A 100 10.66 -0.94 -6.01
N LEU A 101 10.84 -1.74 -4.96
CA LEU A 101 12.02 -2.58 -4.74
C LEU A 101 11.60 -3.88 -4.05
N PRO A 102 11.91 -5.05 -4.64
CA PRO A 102 11.46 -6.34 -4.09
C PRO A 102 12.35 -6.87 -2.97
N PHE A 103 13.49 -6.23 -2.74
CA PHE A 103 14.45 -6.65 -1.74
C PHE A 103 14.11 -6.01 -0.39
N PRO A 104 14.14 -6.77 0.73
CA PRO A 104 13.97 -6.24 2.07
C PRO A 104 15.25 -5.52 2.53
N THR A 105 15.66 -4.50 1.77
CA THR A 105 16.82 -3.68 2.13
C THR A 105 16.44 -2.79 3.31
N PRO A 106 17.20 -2.81 4.42
CA PRO A 106 16.99 -1.92 5.55
C PRO A 106 16.86 -0.47 5.07
N LEU A 107 15.72 0.15 5.34
CA LEU A 107 15.50 1.57 5.07
C LEU A 107 15.84 2.36 6.32
N HIS A 108 16.92 3.14 6.23
CA HIS A 108 17.37 4.02 7.30
C HIS A 108 16.67 5.38 7.28
N ALA A 109 16.25 5.82 6.10
CA ALA A 109 15.42 7.00 5.93
C ALA A 109 13.93 6.70 6.22
N GLN A 110 13.13 7.74 6.38
CA GLN A 110 11.67 7.61 6.31
C GLN A 110 11.24 7.33 4.87
N PRO A 111 10.19 6.53 4.64
CA PRO A 111 9.67 6.31 3.31
C PRO A 111 9.07 7.60 2.74
N ASP A 112 9.34 7.87 1.47
CA ASP A 112 8.66 8.90 0.69
C ASP A 112 7.25 8.44 0.33
N LEU A 113 6.25 9.02 1.00
CA LEU A 113 4.82 8.72 0.80
C LEU A 113 4.23 9.41 -0.44
N SER A 114 4.93 10.39 -1.02
CA SER A 114 4.49 11.03 -2.28
C SER A 114 4.54 10.07 -3.47
N LYS A 115 5.29 8.96 -3.33
CA LYS A 115 5.34 7.87 -4.31
C LYS A 115 4.18 6.89 -4.18
N GLY A 116 3.31 7.09 -3.17
CA GLY A 116 2.18 6.22 -2.88
C GLY A 116 2.63 4.83 -2.43
N VAL A 117 1.83 3.83 -2.81
CA VAL A 117 1.96 2.44 -2.37
C VAL A 117 2.03 1.49 -3.57
N SER A 118 2.97 0.56 -3.53
CA SER A 118 3.16 -0.46 -4.56
C SER A 118 2.83 -1.84 -4.03
N TYR A 119 1.86 -2.52 -4.65
CA TYR A 119 1.59 -3.93 -4.38
C TYR A 119 2.55 -4.81 -5.17
N LEU A 120 3.17 -5.78 -4.50
CA LEU A 120 4.02 -6.79 -5.13
C LEU A 120 3.15 -7.91 -5.71
N LEU A 121 3.30 -8.17 -7.01
CA LEU A 121 2.54 -9.16 -7.79
C LEU A 121 3.38 -10.40 -8.11
#